data_AF-A0A2P1NKZ2-F1
#
_entry.id   AF-A0A2P1NKZ2-F1
#
_cell.length_a   1.000
_cell.length_b   1.000
_cell.length_c   1.000
_cell.angle_alpha   90.00
_cell.angle_beta   90.00
_cell.angle_gamma   90.00
#
_symmetry.space_group_name_H-M   'P 1'
#
loop_
_entity.id
_entity.type
_entity.pdbx_description
1 polymer ?
#
loop_
_entity_poly.entity_id
_entity_poly.type
_entity_poly.pdbx_seq_one_letter_code
_entity_poly.pdbx_strand_id
1 'polypeptide(L)' 'MAAEKTVSVSFRVSPEFKALLEAAALRGHRSQTNMLEYCKRNGIQTGSAVSTEQRRSPN' A
#
# COMPACT_ATOMS: atom_id res chain seq x y z
N MET A 1 -5.99 26.80 -15.83
CA MET A 1 -5.73 25.54 -15.11
C MET A 1 -5.31 25.91 -13.69
N ALA A 2 -6.13 25.59 -12.68
CA ALA A 2 -5.76 25.85 -11.30
C ALA A 2 -4.52 25.00 -10.97
N ALA A 3 -3.42 25.64 -10.57
CA ALA A 3 -2.21 24.95 -10.19
C ALA A 3 -2.53 24.01 -9.02
N GLU A 4 -2.50 22.71 -9.26
CA GLU A 4 -2.69 21.71 -8.22
C GLU A 4 -1.57 21.89 -7.20
N LYS A 5 -1.91 22.51 -6.06
CA LYS A 5 -0.93 22.87 -5.03
C LYS A 5 -0.40 21.58 -4.42
N THR A 6 0.85 21.24 -4.71
CA THR A 6 1.50 20.06 -4.14
C THR A 6 1.65 20.26 -2.62
N VAL A 7 0.99 19.41 -1.85
CA VAL A 7 1.12 19.38 -0.38
C VAL A 7 2.11 18.28 -0.01
N SER A 8 3.17 18.66 0.71
CA SER A 8 4.13 17.70 1.26
C SER A 8 3.48 16.92 2.40
N VAL A 9 3.48 15.59 2.34
CA VAL A 9 2.95 14.73 3.40
C VAL A 9 4.04 13.77 3.87
N SER A 10 4.24 13.69 5.19
CA SER A 10 5.20 12.80 5.82
C SER A 10 4.45 11.71 6.59
N PHE A 11 4.68 10.44 6.23
CA PHE A 11 4.10 9.29 6.92
C PHE A 11 5.17 8.58 7.73
N ARG A 12 4.82 8.15 8.94
CA ARG A 12 5.62 7.20 9.70
C ARG A 12 5.16 5.79 9.33
N VAL A 13 6.09 4.99 8.85
CA VAL A 13 5.85 3.60 8.44
C VAL A 13 6.88 2.70 9.12
N SER A 14 6.54 1.42 9.30
CA SER A 14 7.54 0.44 9.73
C SER A 14 8.62 0.29 8.66
N PRO A 15 9.86 -0.08 9.04
CA PRO A 15 10.94 -0.33 8.10
C PRO A 15 10.57 -1.37 7.04
N GLU A 16 9.84 -2.41 7.45
CA GLU A 16 9.33 -3.47 6.57
C GLU A 16 8.36 -2.92 5.53
N PHE A 17 7.42 -2.06 5.93
CA PHE A 17 6.48 -1.45 5.01
C PHE A 17 7.18 -0.54 3.99
N LYS A 18 8.19 0.23 4.42
CA LYS A 18 9.01 1.03 3.49
C LYS A 18 9.69 0.15 2.45
N ALA A 19 10.30 -0.96 2.87
CA ALA A 19 10.99 -1.88 1.96
C ALA A 19 10.01 -2.49 0.94
N LEU A 20 8.82 -2.91 1.38
CA LEU A 20 7.77 -3.43 0.50
C LEU A 20 7.27 -2.37 -0.49
N LEU A 21 7.03 -1.14 -0.03
CA LEU A 21 6.58 -0.05 -0.88
C LEU A 21 7.63 0.31 -1.94
N GLU A 22 8.90 0.35 -1.56
CA GLU A 22 10.02 0.63 -2.47
C GLU A 22 10.16 -0.45 -3.54
N ALA A 23 10.09 -1.73 -3.14
CA ALA A 23 10.10 -2.85 -4.07
C ALA A 23 8.91 -2.81 -5.05
N ALA A 24 7.71 -2.49 -4.57
CA ALA A 24 6.52 -2.35 -5.40
C ALA A 24 6.62 -1.17 -6.39
N ALA A 25 7.15 -0.04 -5.92
CA ALA A 25 7.40 1.15 -6.74
C ALA A 25 8.41 0.86 -7.86
N LEU A 26 9.51 0.18 -7.54
CA LEU A 26 10.51 -0.27 -8.52
C LEU A 26 9.89 -1.18 -9.58
N ARG A 27 9.11 -2.20 -9.18
CA ARG A 27 8.43 -3.12 -10.09
C ARG A 27 7.40 -2.41 -10.98
N GLY A 28 6.71 -1.41 -10.44
CA GLY A 28 5.75 -0.61 -11.18
C GLY A 28 6.36 0.44 -12.11
N HIS A 29 7.69 0.65 -12.05
CA HIS A 29 8.40 1.77 -12.70
C HIS A 29 7.77 3.14 -12.33
N ARG A 30 7.36 3.30 -11.07
CA ARG A 30 6.73 4.52 -10.54
C ARG A 30 7.45 5.00 -9.29
N SER A 31 7.41 6.29 -9.01
CA SER A 31 7.81 6.82 -7.70
C SER A 31 6.90 6.28 -6.60
N GLN A 32 7.40 6.17 -5.36
CA GLN A 32 6.62 5.67 -4.22
C GLN A 32 5.28 6.42 -4.03
N THR A 33 5.28 7.75 -4.21
CA THR A 33 4.05 8.57 -4.17
C THR A 33 3.06 8.19 -5.26
N ASN A 34 3.55 7.94 -6.48
CA ASN A 34 2.70 7.52 -7.60
C ASN A 34 2.20 6.09 -7.40
N MET A 35 2.97 5.23 -6.72
CA MET A 35 2.50 3.91 -6.30
C MET A 35 1.33 4.02 -5.31
N LEU A 36 1.38 4.93 -4.33
CA LEU A 36 0.25 5.17 -3.42
C LEU A 36 -0.99 5.69 -4.14
N GLU A 37 -0.81 6.66 -5.05
CA GLU A 37 -1.90 7.17 -5.89
C GLU A 37 -2.47 6.08 -6.80
N TYR A 38 -1.62 5.18 -7.32
CA TYR A 38 -2.04 4.02 -8.08
C TYR A 38 -2.85 3.05 -7.22
N CYS A 39 -2.42 2.74 -5.99
CA CYS A 39 -3.18 1.89 -5.06
C CYS A 39 -4.58 2.47 -4.77
N LYS A 40 -4.67 3.80 -4.63
CA LYS A 40 -5.94 4.52 -4.44
C LYS A 40 -6.83 4.43 -5.67
N ARG A 41 -6.28 4.70 -6.87
CA ARG A 41 -7.03 4.71 -8.14
C ARG A 41 -7.50 3.32 -8.57
N ASN A 42 -6.68 2.31 -8.33
CA ASN A 42 -7.01 0.92 -8.69
C ASN A 42 -7.87 0.26 -7.63
N GLY A 43 -8.14 0.94 -6.50
CA GLY A 43 -8.85 0.39 -5.36
C GLY A 43 -8.25 -0.96 -4.98
N ILE A 44 -7.18 -0.95 -4.16
CA ILE A 44 -6.84 -2.17 -3.43
C ILE A 44 -8.06 -2.50 -2.57
N GLN A 45 -8.96 -3.32 -3.10
CA GLN A 45 -9.98 -3.99 -2.33
C GLN A 45 -9.20 -4.71 -1.26
N THR A 46 -9.47 -4.38 0.00
CA THR A 46 -8.93 -5.10 1.16
C THR A 46 -9.62 -6.47 1.20
N GLY A 47 -9.39 -7.28 0.18
CA GLY A 47 -9.81 -8.66 0.08
C GLY A 47 -8.70 -9.51 0.66
N SER A 48 -9.01 -10.16 1.77
CA SER A 48 -8.17 -11.15 2.46
C SER A 48 -7.09 -10.54 3.36
N ALA A 49 -7.55 -10.06 4.51
CA ALA A 49 -6.86 -10.44 5.74
C ALA A 49 -6.68 -11.96 5.71
N VAL A 50 -5.42 -12.34 5.51
CA VAL A 50 -4.80 -13.63 5.84
C VAL A 50 -5.66 -14.47 6.77
N SER A 51 -5.96 -15.67 6.31
CA SER A 51 -6.52 -16.77 7.08
C SER A 51 -5.77 -16.95 8.41
N THR A 52 -6.30 -16.42 9.50
CA THR A 52 -5.94 -16.90 10.83
C THR A 52 -6.71 -18.20 11.04
N GLU A 53 -6.04 -19.30 10.72
CA GLU A 53 -6.10 -20.58 11.42
C GLU A 53 -7.07 -20.61 12.64
N GLN A 54 -8.32 -21.00 12.40
CA GLN A 54 -9.16 -21.56 13.46
C GLN A 54 -8.96 -23.08 13.48
N ARG A 55 -7.89 -23.47 14.16
CA ARG A 55 -7.69 -24.81 14.71
C ARG A 55 -8.76 -25.06 15.78
N ARG A 56 -9.98 -25.45 15.39
CA ARG A 56 -10.95 -26.08 16.31
C ARG A 56 -11.56 -27.32 15.65
N SER A 57 -11.01 -28.47 16.01
CA SER A 57 -11.70 -29.76 15.93
C SER A 57 -13.04 -29.71 16.65
N PRO A 58 -14.09 -30.33 16.11
CA PRO A 58 -15.12 -30.95 16.93
C PRO A 58 -14.73 -32.41 17.20
N ASN A 59 -14.83 -32.77 18.48
CA ASN A 59 -15.03 -34.15 18.94
C ASN A 59 -16.53 -34.42 18.86
#